data_AF-A0A9D9K889-F1
#
_entry.id   AF-A0A9D9K889-F1
#
_cell.length_a   1.000
_cell.length_b   1.000
_cell.length_c   1.000
_cell.angle_alpha   90.00
_cell.angle_beta   90.00
_cell.angle_gamma   90.00
#
_symmetry.space_group_name_H-M   'P 1'
#
loop_
_entity.id
_entity.type
_entity.pdbx_description
1 polymer ?
#
loop_
_entity_poly.entity_id
_entity_poly.type
_entity_poly.pdbx_seq_one_letter_code
_entity_poly.pdbx_strand_id
1 'polypeptide(L)'
;MKYFFLSEGWTVSRVWGTQGLWNVTAWRRQPDIQRLNLCLTEREERFWLYQVEDAVLMVEVRPPADANGSTISHVVLKRLMSSEQVIARLCSSFATCELTQISGDRSPSEQSGWQ
;
A
#
# COMPACT_ATOMS: atom_id res chain seq x y z
N MET A 1 8.13 9.96 6.68
CA MET A 1 7.25 8.99 6.00
C MET A 1 6.98 7.87 6.97
N LYS A 2 5.76 7.36 6.99
CA LYS A 2 5.34 6.24 7.84
C LYS A 2 4.83 5.12 6.96
N TYR A 3 4.64 3.95 7.56
CA TYR A 3 4.29 2.75 6.82
C TYR A 3 3.25 1.91 7.56
N PHE A 4 2.52 1.07 6.83
CA PHE A 4 1.66 0.06 7.42
C PHE A 4 1.46 -1.12 6.47
N PHE A 5 1.08 -2.28 7.02
CA PHE A 5 0.72 -3.46 6.24
C PHE A 5 -0.79 -3.61 6.13
N LEU A 6 -1.27 -3.83 4.90
CA LEU A 6 -2.68 -3.98 4.58
C LEU A 6 -2.91 -5.29 3.82
N SER A 7 -3.90 -6.05 4.28
CA SER A 7 -4.31 -7.30 3.64
C SER A 7 -4.73 -7.06 2.18
N GLU A 8 -4.43 -8.01 1.31
CA GLU A 8 -4.88 -8.01 -0.08
C GLU A 8 -6.39 -7.77 -0.18
N GLY A 9 -6.81 -6.93 -1.13
CA GLY A 9 -8.22 -6.57 -1.36
C GLY A 9 -8.83 -5.60 -0.34
N TRP A 10 -8.16 -5.30 0.77
CA TRP A 10 -8.62 -4.27 1.71
C TRP A 10 -8.34 -2.86 1.19
N THR A 11 -9.15 -1.90 1.62
CA THR A 11 -9.06 -0.51 1.16
C THR A 11 -8.98 0.47 2.34
N VAL A 12 -8.34 1.62 2.11
CA VAL A 12 -8.33 2.74 3.07
C VAL A 12 -9.70 3.42 3.06
N SER A 13 -10.23 3.68 4.25
CA SER A 13 -11.53 4.33 4.49
C SER A 13 -11.35 5.77 4.96
N ARG A 14 -10.64 5.96 6.08
CA ARG A 14 -10.42 7.27 6.70
C ARG A 14 -8.97 7.42 7.13
N VAL A 15 -8.52 8.66 7.16
CA VAL A 15 -7.15 9.02 7.53
C VAL A 15 -7.22 10.18 8.50
N TRP A 16 -6.39 10.16 9.55
CA TRP A 16 -6.26 11.27 10.48
C TRP A 16 -4.85 11.83 10.42
N GLY A 17 -4.74 13.15 10.39
CA GLY A 17 -3.50 13.90 10.55
C GLY A 17 -3.46 14.64 11.88
N THR A 18 -2.47 15.54 12.02
CA THR A 18 -2.28 16.33 13.25
C THR A 18 -3.47 17.24 13.60
N GLN A 19 -4.27 17.63 12.61
CA GLN A 19 -5.47 18.47 12.78
C GLN A 19 -6.77 17.66 12.84
N GLY A 20 -6.70 16.37 13.19
CA GLY A 20 -7.85 15.47 13.23
C GLY A 20 -8.09 14.75 11.91
N LEU A 21 -9.36 14.45 11.59
CA LEU A 21 -9.72 13.72 10.36
C LEU A 21 -9.22 14.50 9.13
N TRP A 22 -8.54 13.81 8.23
CA TRP A 22 -8.02 14.41 7.01
C TRP A 22 -9.18 14.91 6.16
N ASN A 23 -9.26 16.23 6.02
CA ASN A 23 -10.34 16.89 5.31
C ASN A 23 -9.76 17.58 4.07
N VAL A 24 -10.16 17.10 2.89
CA VAL A 24 -9.69 17.63 1.59
C VAL A 24 -9.99 19.13 1.45
N THR A 25 -11.07 19.64 2.04
CA THR A 25 -11.40 21.07 1.99
C THR A 25 -10.42 21.92 2.79
N ALA A 26 -9.92 21.41 3.92
CA ALA A 26 -8.94 22.10 4.75
C ALA A 26 -7.50 21.92 4.22
N TRP A 27 -7.18 20.75 3.64
CA TRP A 27 -5.83 20.38 3.22
C TRP A 27 -5.58 20.51 1.71
N ARG A 28 -6.63 20.84 0.94
CA ARG A 28 -6.68 21.01 -0.52
C ARG A 28 -6.23 19.79 -1.35
N ARG A 29 -5.96 18.66 -0.72
CA ARG A 29 -5.64 17.38 -1.36
C ARG A 29 -5.89 16.19 -0.45
N GLN A 30 -5.95 15.01 -1.05
CA GLN A 30 -5.89 13.74 -0.34
C GLN A 30 -4.48 13.49 0.22
N PRO A 31 -4.34 12.71 1.31
CA PRO A 31 -3.03 12.26 1.76
C PRO A 31 -2.39 11.38 0.69
N ASP A 32 -1.09 11.49 0.53
CA ASP A 32 -0.30 10.60 -0.33
C ASP A 32 -0.14 9.25 0.37
N ILE A 33 -0.67 8.22 -0.28
CA ILE A 33 -0.67 6.84 0.18
C ILE A 33 -0.29 5.96 -1.00
N GLN A 34 0.85 5.29 -0.91
CA GLN A 34 1.40 4.50 -2.00
C GLN A 34 1.59 3.05 -1.58
N ARG A 35 1.03 2.12 -2.35
CA ARG A 35 1.34 0.70 -2.22
C ARG A 35 2.73 0.45 -2.79
N LEU A 36 3.63 -0.10 -1.98
CA LEU A 36 4.94 -0.54 -2.43
C LEU A 36 4.86 -1.98 -2.95
N ASN A 37 5.83 -2.36 -3.77
CA ASN A 37 5.94 -3.72 -4.33
C ASN A 37 6.45 -4.76 -3.32
N LEU A 38 6.34 -4.49 -2.02
CA LEU A 38 6.76 -5.38 -0.95
C LEU A 38 5.52 -5.91 -0.24
N CYS A 39 5.48 -7.22 0.01
CA CYS A 39 4.44 -7.82 0.83
C CYS A 39 4.97 -8.90 1.77
N LEU A 40 4.23 -9.12 2.84
CA LEU A 40 4.39 -10.26 3.74
C LEU A 40 3.38 -11.33 3.37
N THR A 41 3.73 -12.59 3.56
CA THR A 41 2.79 -13.72 3.49
C THR A 41 2.74 -14.41 4.85
N GLU A 42 1.55 -14.52 5.44
CA GLU A 42 1.32 -15.23 6.70
C GLU A 42 0.06 -16.08 6.57
N ARG A 43 0.15 -17.38 6.85
CA ARG A 43 -1.01 -18.30 6.79
C ARG A 43 -1.80 -18.17 5.47
N GLU A 44 -1.09 -18.09 4.34
CA GLU A 44 -1.66 -17.90 2.99
C GLU A 44 -2.30 -16.53 2.72
N GLU A 45 -2.32 -15.63 3.71
CA GLU A 45 -2.76 -14.25 3.53
C GLU A 45 -1.59 -13.35 3.12
N ARG A 46 -1.84 -12.47 2.15
CA ARG A 46 -0.87 -11.49 1.67
C ARG A 46 -1.14 -10.12 2.27
N PHE A 47 -0.09 -9.47 2.75
CA PHE A 47 -0.14 -8.12 3.32
C PHE A 47 0.82 -7.20 2.59
N TRP A 48 0.30 -6.24 1.85
CA TRP A 48 1.06 -5.23 1.13
C TRP A 48 1.57 -4.14 2.06
N LEU A 49 2.82 -3.72 1.83
CA LEU A 49 3.39 -2.55 2.48
C LEU A 49 2.88 -1.29 1.79
N TYR A 50 2.33 -0.38 2.57
CA TYR A 50 1.96 0.96 2.15
C TYR A 50 2.86 1.99 2.80
N GLN A 51 3.26 3.01 2.05
CA GLN A 51 3.90 4.23 2.53
C GLN A 51 2.87 5.35 2.62
N VAL A 52 2.95 6.15 3.68
CA VAL A 52 2.15 7.35 3.88
C VAL A 52 3.01 8.51 4.34
N GLU A 53 2.48 9.71 4.18
CA GLU A 53 3.12 10.94 4.66
C GLU A 53 3.34 10.95 6.18
N ASP A 54 4.35 11.71 6.60
CA ASP A 54 4.68 11.81 8.03
C ASP A 54 3.56 12.45 8.87
N ALA A 55 2.82 13.38 8.27
CA ALA A 55 1.70 14.07 8.90
C ALA A 55 0.52 13.14 9.24
N VAL A 56 0.46 11.94 8.64
CA VAL A 56 -0.56 10.93 8.94
C VAL A 56 -0.29 10.33 10.32
N LEU A 57 -1.32 10.30 11.15
CA LEU A 57 -1.29 9.73 12.50
C LEU A 57 -2.01 8.38 12.57
N MET A 58 -3.07 8.20 11.78
CA MET A 58 -3.90 7.00 11.84
C MET A 58 -4.57 6.73 10.49
N VAL A 59 -4.74 5.45 10.17
CA VAL A 59 -5.42 4.98 8.97
C VAL A 59 -6.46 3.93 9.36
N GLU A 60 -7.72 4.20 9.04
CA GLU A 60 -8.82 3.24 9.11
C GLU A 60 -8.94 2.54 7.77
N VAL A 61 -9.03 1.21 7.82
CA VAL A 61 -9.17 0.36 6.64
C VAL A 61 -10.41 -0.51 6.77
N ARG A 62 -10.92 -0.96 5.63
CA ARG A 62 -12.08 -1.83 5.53
C ARG A 62 -11.82 -3.01 4.59
N PRO A 63 -12.43 -4.18 4.83
CA PRO A 63 -12.37 -5.31 3.93
C PRO A 63 -13.01 -4.97 2.57
N PRO A 64 -12.75 -5.79 1.53
CA PRO A 64 -13.53 -5.73 0.31
C PRO A 64 -15.01 -5.92 0.63
N ALA A 65 -15.89 -5.30 -0.16
CA ALA A 65 -17.32 -5.49 0.02
C ALA A 65 -17.69 -6.93 -0.35
N ASP A 66 -18.31 -7.66 0.57
CA ASP A 66 -18.89 -8.96 0.25
C ASP A 66 -20.04 -8.77 -0.75
N ALA A 67 -20.11 -9.61 -1.78
CA ALA A 67 -21.14 -9.56 -2.82
C ALA A 67 -22.58 -9.66 -2.27
N ASN A 68 -22.75 -10.07 -1.01
CA ASN A 68 -24.04 -10.34 -0.36
C ASN A 68 -24.53 -9.23 0.58
N GLY A 69 -23.86 -8.06 0.63
CA GLY A 69 -24.43 -6.86 1.25
C GLY A 69 -24.62 -6.91 2.78
N SER A 70 -23.97 -7.83 3.50
CA SER A 70 -24.01 -7.86 4.97
C SER A 70 -23.16 -6.72 5.54
N THR A 71 -23.84 -5.64 5.94
CA THR A 71 -23.31 -4.37 6.43
C THR A 71 -22.90 -4.41 7.91
N ILE A 72 -22.00 -5.32 8.30
CA ILE A 72 -21.15 -5.06 9.46
C ILE A 72 -19.80 -4.67 8.89
N SER A 73 -19.63 -3.38 8.63
CA SER A 73 -18.38 -2.82 8.15
C SER A 73 -17.32 -2.98 9.23
N HIS A 74 -16.61 -4.11 9.21
CA HIS A 74 -15.45 -4.35 10.06
C HIS A 74 -14.35 -3.38 9.66
N VAL A 75 -14.34 -2.20 10.28
CA VAL A 75 -13.25 -1.25 10.13
C VAL A 75 -12.16 -1.57 11.14
N VAL A 76 -10.91 -1.49 10.71
CA VAL A 76 -9.75 -1.74 11.56
C VAL A 76 -8.81 -0.55 11.49
N LEU A 77 -8.31 -0.12 12.64
CA LEU A 77 -7.25 0.89 12.71
C LEU A 77 -5.89 0.22 12.51
N LYS A 78 -5.10 0.74 11.57
CA LYS A 78 -3.75 0.23 11.31
C LYS A 78 -2.72 1.00 12.13
N ARG A 79 -1.86 0.24 12.79
CA ARG A 79 -0.66 0.77 13.46
C ARG A 79 0.34 1.22 12.40
N LEU A 80 0.73 2.49 12.47
CA LEU A 80 1.79 3.03 11.63
C LEU A 80 3.17 2.64 12.19
N MET A 81 4.13 2.48 11.28
CA MET A 81 5.46 1.97 11.55
C MET A 81 6.51 2.92 10.98
N SER A 82 7.69 2.98 11.61
CA SER A 82 8.88 3.61 11.05
C SER A 82 9.57 2.68 10.04
N SER A 83 10.53 3.22 9.28
CA SER A 83 11.38 2.43 8.37
C SER A 83 12.10 1.29 9.09
N GLU A 84 12.64 1.54 10.28
CA GLU A 84 13.39 0.57 11.08
C GLU A 84 12.48 -0.57 11.52
N GLN A 85 11.25 -0.24 11.94
CA GLN A 85 10.24 -1.23 12.32
C GLN A 85 9.79 -2.07 11.11
N VAL A 86 9.64 -1.45 9.95
CA VAL A 86 9.32 -2.17 8.70
C VAL A 86 10.43 -3.14 8.34
N ILE A 87 11.69 -2.69 8.33
CA ILE A 87 12.85 -3.55 8.02
C ILE A 87 12.91 -4.72 9.00
N ALA A 88 12.81 -4.46 10.32
CA ALA A 88 12.80 -5.51 11.33
C ALA A 88 11.65 -6.53 11.09
N ARG A 89 10.47 -6.05 10.68
CA ARG A 89 9.32 -6.91 10.38
C ARG A 89 9.52 -7.74 9.11
N LEU A 90 10.09 -7.15 8.06
CA LEU A 90 10.44 -7.87 6.83
C LEU A 90 11.48 -8.95 7.10
N CYS A 91 12.49 -8.69 7.93
CA CYS A 91 13.54 -9.65 8.27
C CYS A 91 13.08 -10.80 9.16
N SER A 92 11.93 -10.68 9.83
CA SER A 92 11.41 -11.70 10.76
C SER A 92 10.22 -12.48 10.20
N SER A 93 9.91 -12.34 8.91
CA SER A 93 8.70 -12.88 8.30
C SER A 93 8.91 -13.25 6.85
N PHE A 94 7.98 -14.01 6.26
CA PHE A 94 8.09 -14.38 4.84
C PHE A 94 7.73 -13.16 3.97
N ALA A 95 8.75 -12.43 3.56
CA ALA A 95 8.61 -11.24 2.73
C ALA A 95 8.91 -11.57 1.25
N THR A 96 8.13 -10.98 0.34
CA THR A 96 8.37 -11.06 -1.10
C THR A 96 8.33 -9.67 -1.75
N CYS A 97 9.01 -9.53 -2.87
CA CYS A 97 9.04 -8.31 -3.67
C CYS A 97 8.51 -8.61 -5.08
N GLU A 98 7.48 -7.91 -5.52
CA GLU A 98 6.94 -8.03 -6.87
C GLU A 98 7.61 -7.01 -7.79
N LEU A 99 8.70 -7.43 -8.42
CA LEU A 99 9.35 -6.64 -9.46
C LEU A 99 8.49 -6.68 -10.73
N THR A 100 7.84 -5.57 -11.05
CA THR A 100 7.24 -5.37 -12.37
C THR A 100 8.37 -5.12 -13.37
N GLN A 101 8.55 -6.03 -14.33
CA GLN A 101 9.45 -5.80 -15.45
C GLN A 101 8.91 -4.59 -16.23
N ILE A 102 9.61 -3.45 -16.17
CA ILE A 102 9.40 -2.39 -17.15
C ILE A 102 9.96 -2.97 -18.46
N SER A 103 9.10 -3.54 -19.30
CA SER A 103 9.44 -3.88 -20.67
C SER A 103 9.76 -2.57 -21.37
N GLY A 104 11.03 -2.18 -21.33
CA GLY A 104 11.57 -1.21 -22.27
C GLY A 104 11.33 -1.78 -23.65
N ASP A 105 10.42 -1.15 -24.38
CA ASP A 105 10.18 -1.39 -25.80
C ASP A 105 11.53 -1.26 -26.53
N ARG A 106 12.21 -2.37 -26.76
CA ARG A 106 13.29 -2.43 -27.74
C ARG A 106 12.60 -2.51 -29.09
N SER A 107 12.29 -1.34 -29.64
CA SER A 107 11.92 -1.23 -31.04
C SER A 107 13.00 -1.92 -31.89
N PRO A 108 12.65 -2.90 -32.75
CA PRO A 108 13.60 -3.52 -33.65
C PRO A 108 13.86 -2.54 -34.79
N SER A 109 14.78 -1.60 -34.60
CA SER A 109 15.31 -0.77 -35.68
C SER A 109 16.60 -1.40 -36.20
N GLU A 110 16.54 -1.76 -37.47
CA GLU A 110 17.66 -1.87 -38.41
C GLU A 110 18.64 -3.04 -38.22
N GLN A 111 18.24 -4.21 -38.74
CA GLN A 111 19.17 -4.98 -39.57
C GLN A 111 18.77 -4.78 -41.04
N SER A 112 19.11 -3.59 -41.55
CA SER A 112 19.19 -3.33 -42.98
C SER A 112 20.44 -4.02 -43.53
N GLY A 113 20.27 -4.68 -44.66
CA GLY A 113 21.24 -5.63 -45.21
C GLY A 113 22.60 -5.03 -45.54
N TRP A 114 23.58 -5.93 -45.54
CA TRP A 114 24.67 -5.89 -46.49
C TRP A 114 24.78 -7.25 -47.16
N GLN A 115 24.97 -7.16 -48.47
CA GLN A 115 25.27 -8.21 -49.44
C GLN A 115 26.48 -9.04 -49.05
#